data_AF-A0A9X7BSS4-F1
#
_entry.id   AF-A0A9X7BSS4-F1
#
_cell.length_a   1.000
_cell.length_b   1.000
_cell.length_c   1.000
_cell.angle_alpha   90.00
_cell.angle_beta   90.00
_cell.angle_gamma   90.00
#
_symmetry.space_group_name_H-M   'P 1'
#
loop_
_entity.id
_entity.type
_entity.pdbx_description
1 polymer ?
#
loop_
_entity_poly.entity_id
_entity_poly.type
_entity_poly.pdbx_seq_one_letter_code
_entity_poly.pdbx_strand_id
1 'polypeptide(L)'
;MDSLTTTENKSERVLLGTVGVDTGQLFISDPSYIEHSWTHSSEGELLGIKFWGQAEEKVKDYLEQNGYSVIKNGGSYFVTATNSRFVVLNTTIKSYADEINEMILTAPETTSTYDAICRKTLGAKGYGKIDSPWGVAFTSGLGDGSYNVYGTIQDIKGWGERITKVEIELIPDEFIAELEAAGEDHA
;
A
#
# COMPACT_ATOMS: atom_id res chain seq x y z
N MET A 1 -27.75 -44.19 -28.38
CA MET A 1 -26.44 -43.79 -28.94
C MET A 1 -26.42 -42.29 -28.83
N ASP A 2 -26.29 -41.78 -27.60
CA ASP A 2 -26.31 -40.34 -27.34
C ASP A 2 -24.88 -39.93 -27.02
N SER A 3 -24.29 -39.28 -28.01
CA SER A 3 -22.97 -38.65 -27.93
C SER A 3 -23.00 -37.61 -26.82
N LEU A 4 -22.35 -37.92 -25.69
CA LEU A 4 -21.91 -36.93 -24.72
C LEU A 4 -20.93 -36.00 -25.43
N THR A 5 -21.43 -34.94 -26.05
CA THR A 5 -20.60 -33.81 -26.45
C THR A 5 -20.13 -33.15 -25.16
N THR A 6 -18.92 -33.48 -24.73
CA THR A 6 -18.18 -32.72 -23.74
C THR A 6 -17.99 -31.33 -24.33
N THR A 7 -18.86 -30.39 -23.96
CA THR A 7 -18.65 -28.98 -24.29
C THR A 7 -17.40 -28.56 -23.53
N GLU A 8 -16.24 -28.54 -24.19
CA GLU A 8 -15.04 -27.96 -23.62
C GLU A 8 -15.39 -26.51 -23.27
N ASN A 9 -15.37 -26.19 -21.97
CA ASN A 9 -15.47 -24.81 -21.52
C ASN A 9 -14.23 -24.07 -22.03
N LYS A 10 -14.39 -23.35 -23.14
CA LYS A 10 -13.34 -22.50 -23.69
C LYS A 10 -13.00 -21.44 -22.65
N SER A 11 -11.75 -21.46 -22.18
CA SER A 11 -11.19 -20.48 -21.26
C SER A 11 -10.05 -19.76 -21.96
N GLU A 12 -10.10 -18.43 -22.01
CA GLU A 12 -9.13 -17.61 -22.72
C GLU A 12 -8.52 -16.57 -21.77
N ARG A 13 -7.18 -16.56 -21.65
CA ARG A 13 -6.46 -15.50 -20.93
C ARG A 13 -6.21 -14.34 -21.88
N VAL A 14 -6.71 -13.16 -21.54
CA VAL A 14 -6.60 -11.93 -22.34
C VAL A 14 -5.88 -10.85 -21.54
N LEU A 15 -5.05 -10.05 -22.21
CA LEU A 15 -4.53 -8.82 -21.62
C LEU A 15 -5.66 -7.78 -21.58
N LEU A 16 -6.07 -7.39 -20.37
CA LEU A 16 -7.08 -6.36 -20.17
C LEU A 16 -6.48 -4.95 -20.30
N GLY A 17 -5.21 -4.81 -19.94
CA GLY A 17 -4.48 -3.55 -19.99
C GLY A 17 -3.31 -3.55 -19.01
N THR A 18 -2.89 -2.36 -18.60
CA THR A 18 -1.82 -2.15 -17.62
C THR A 18 -2.26 -1.21 -16.51
N VAL A 19 -1.72 -1.40 -15.31
CA VAL A 19 -1.87 -0.46 -14.18
C VAL A 19 -0.54 0.23 -13.92
N GLY A 20 -0.56 1.57 -13.94
CA GLY A 20 0.59 2.38 -13.55
C GLY A 20 0.65 2.58 -12.04
N VAL A 21 1.86 2.55 -11.48
CA VAL A 21 2.12 2.70 -10.04
C VAL A 21 3.28 3.67 -9.83
N ASP A 22 3.07 4.65 -8.95
CA ASP A 22 4.04 5.73 -8.64
C ASP A 22 4.33 5.84 -7.13
N THR A 23 3.65 5.02 -6.32
CA THR A 23 3.75 5.06 -4.86
C THR A 23 4.18 3.71 -4.27
N GLY A 24 4.54 2.75 -5.13
CA GLY A 24 4.77 1.35 -4.78
C GLY A 24 3.53 0.63 -4.22
N GLN A 25 2.32 1.16 -4.42
CA GLN A 25 1.10 0.69 -3.75
C GLN A 25 -0.06 0.58 -4.73
N LEU A 26 -0.86 -0.47 -4.54
CA LEU A 26 -2.10 -0.72 -5.29
C LEU A 26 -3.28 -0.87 -4.34
N PHE A 27 -4.43 -0.36 -4.77
CA PHE A 27 -5.71 -0.50 -4.08
C PHE A 27 -6.79 -0.94 -5.08
N ILE A 28 -7.48 -2.03 -4.77
CA ILE A 28 -8.58 -2.56 -5.58
C ILE A 28 -9.87 -2.43 -4.76
N SER A 29 -10.84 -1.70 -5.32
CA SER A 29 -12.15 -1.47 -4.73
C SER A 29 -13.21 -1.27 -5.81
N ASP A 30 -14.47 -1.52 -5.45
CA ASP A 30 -15.60 -1.09 -6.27
C ASP A 30 -15.61 0.44 -6.38
N PRO A 31 -15.82 1.01 -7.59
CA PRO A 31 -15.91 2.46 -7.79
C PRO A 31 -16.98 3.14 -6.93
N SER A 32 -18.11 2.48 -6.66
CA SER A 32 -19.18 3.04 -5.81
C SER A 32 -18.75 3.24 -4.36
N TYR A 33 -17.89 2.36 -3.83
CA TYR A 33 -17.30 2.57 -2.51
C TYR A 33 -16.29 3.72 -2.52
N ILE A 34 -15.53 3.89 -3.61
CA ILE A 34 -14.62 5.03 -3.73
C ILE A 34 -15.41 6.34 -3.70
N GLU A 35 -16.46 6.45 -4.51
CA GLU A 35 -17.30 7.66 -4.56
C GLU A 35 -17.91 8.03 -3.20
N HIS A 36 -18.35 7.03 -2.42
CA HIS A 36 -19.15 7.28 -1.22
C HIS A 36 -18.41 7.16 0.11
N SER A 37 -17.23 6.53 0.11
CA SER A 37 -16.54 6.16 1.35
C SER A 37 -15.06 6.53 1.35
N TRP A 38 -14.55 7.11 0.27
CA TRP A 38 -13.20 7.66 0.26
C TRP A 38 -13.14 8.89 1.17
N THR A 39 -12.34 8.82 2.23
CA THR A 39 -12.08 9.94 3.13
C THR A 39 -10.81 10.65 2.71
N HIS A 40 -10.93 11.92 2.33
CA HIS A 40 -9.78 12.74 1.94
C HIS A 40 -8.88 13.06 3.14
N SER A 41 -7.60 13.32 2.89
CA SER A 41 -6.65 13.69 3.95
C SER A 41 -7.07 14.92 4.74
N SER A 42 -7.75 15.88 4.10
CA SER A 42 -8.30 17.08 4.74
C SER A 42 -9.49 16.81 5.66
N GLU A 43 -10.15 15.66 5.51
CA GLU A 43 -11.34 15.25 6.27
C GLU A 43 -11.00 14.22 7.35
N GLY A 44 -9.82 13.58 7.23
CA GLY A 44 -9.32 12.62 8.21
C GLY A 44 -9.00 13.30 9.55
N GLU A 45 -9.32 12.61 10.64
CA GLU A 45 -8.91 13.01 11.97
C GLU A 45 -7.42 12.73 12.16
N LEU A 46 -6.69 13.68 12.72
CA LEU A 46 -5.28 13.51 13.04
C LEU A 46 -5.09 12.42 14.09
N LEU A 47 -4.29 11.42 13.76
CA LEU A 47 -3.83 10.38 14.67
C LEU A 47 -2.49 10.76 15.31
N GLY A 48 -1.60 11.40 14.56
CA GLY A 48 -0.31 11.81 15.08
C GLY A 48 0.69 12.22 14.02
N ILE A 49 1.97 12.02 14.32
CA ILE A 49 3.09 12.41 13.48
C ILE A 49 3.91 11.16 13.16
N LYS A 50 4.05 10.88 11.86
CA LYS A 50 5.09 10.00 11.35
C LYS A 50 6.38 10.80 11.18
N PHE A 51 7.51 10.20 11.54
CA PHE A 51 8.82 10.78 11.30
C PHE A 51 9.85 9.71 10.93
N TRP A 52 10.80 10.08 10.09
CA TRP A 52 11.86 9.22 9.58
C TRP A 52 13.05 10.07 9.09
N GLY A 53 14.20 9.42 8.90
CA GLY A 53 15.40 10.07 8.39
C GLY A 53 16.62 9.84 9.27
N GLN A 54 17.66 10.65 9.09
CA GLN A 54 18.95 10.48 9.76
C GLN A 54 18.83 10.53 11.28
N ALA A 55 17.99 11.44 11.79
CA ALA A 55 17.81 11.66 13.21
C ALA A 55 16.80 10.71 13.88
N GLU A 56 16.21 9.75 13.16
CA GLU A 56 14.97 9.08 13.60
C GLU A 56 15.10 8.34 14.94
N GLU A 57 16.19 7.59 15.16
CA GLU A 57 16.42 6.87 16.42
C GLU A 57 16.66 7.84 17.58
N LYS A 58 17.40 8.94 17.34
CA LYS A 58 17.68 9.96 18.37
C LYS A 58 16.43 10.75 18.74
N VAL A 59 15.60 11.09 17.75
CA VAL A 59 14.30 11.74 17.96
C VAL A 59 13.38 10.81 18.76
N LYS A 60 13.31 9.52 18.40
CA LYS A 60 12.55 8.51 19.16
C LYS A 60 13.00 8.49 20.62
N ASP A 61 14.29 8.34 20.88
CA ASP A 61 14.83 8.28 22.24
C ASP A 61 14.57 9.59 23.02
N TYR A 62 14.72 10.74 22.36
CA TYR A 62 14.40 12.05 22.94
C TYR A 62 12.93 12.15 23.33
N LEU A 63 12.01 11.73 22.46
CA LEU A 63 10.58 11.74 22.74
C LEU A 63 10.22 10.80 23.90
N GLU A 64 10.78 9.59 23.94
CA GLU A 64 10.55 8.63 25.02
C GLU A 64 11.05 9.15 26.38
N GLN A 65 12.23 9.79 26.41
CA GLN A 65 12.75 10.45 27.60
C GLN A 65 11.86 11.59 28.11
N ASN A 66 11.12 12.24 27.21
CA ASN A 66 10.16 13.28 27.53
C ASN A 66 8.73 12.75 27.76
N GLY A 67 8.57 11.43 27.92
CA GLY A 67 7.31 10.79 28.32
C GLY A 67 6.33 10.54 27.18
N TYR A 68 6.76 10.61 25.92
CA TYR A 68 5.94 10.24 24.77
C TYR A 68 6.09 8.74 24.47
N SER A 69 5.00 8.12 24.00
CA SER A 69 5.04 6.75 23.48
C SER A 69 5.26 6.79 21.98
N VAL A 70 6.34 6.15 21.51
CA VAL A 70 6.72 6.10 20.10
C VAL A 70 6.63 4.66 19.61
N ILE A 71 6.05 4.46 18.42
CA ILE A 71 5.84 3.14 17.82
C ILE A 71 6.63 3.07 16.51
N LYS A 72 7.37 1.99 16.31
CA LYS A 72 8.03 1.70 15.02
C LYS A 72 7.03 1.09 14.05
N ASN A 73 6.88 1.69 12.87
CA ASN A 73 5.97 1.24 11.80
C ASN A 73 6.75 1.21 10.47
N GLY A 74 7.23 0.02 10.09
CA GLY A 74 8.06 -0.14 8.90
C GLY A 74 9.36 0.68 9.02
N GLY A 75 9.69 1.44 7.97
CA GLY A 75 10.84 2.35 7.92
C GLY A 75 10.58 3.74 8.55
N SER A 76 9.65 3.84 9.49
CA SER A 76 9.34 5.11 10.16
C SER A 76 8.92 4.92 11.61
N TYR A 77 8.97 6.01 12.38
CA TYR A 77 8.44 6.08 13.73
C TYR A 77 7.16 6.91 13.77
N PHE A 78 6.30 6.61 14.74
CA PHE A 78 5.01 7.27 14.93
C PHE A 78 4.82 7.69 16.38
N VAL A 79 4.35 8.91 16.58
CA VAL A 79 3.94 9.43 17.89
C VAL A 79 2.53 10.00 17.80
N THR A 80 1.65 9.58 18.70
CA THR A 80 0.26 10.06 18.76
C THR A 80 0.21 11.54 19.13
N ALA A 81 -0.61 12.31 18.42
CA ALA A 81 -0.80 13.73 18.71
C ALA A 81 -2.23 14.17 18.43
N THR A 82 -2.79 14.99 19.31
CA THR A 82 -4.04 15.71 19.05
C THR A 82 -3.79 16.93 18.16
N ASN A 83 -4.84 17.46 17.51
CA ASN A 83 -4.75 18.68 16.70
C ASN A 83 -4.08 19.84 17.46
N SER A 84 -4.43 20.03 18.74
CA SER A 84 -3.86 21.08 19.59
C SER A 84 -2.36 20.89 19.89
N ARG A 85 -1.86 19.65 19.88
CA ARG A 85 -0.46 19.34 20.20
C ARG A 85 0.41 19.12 18.96
N PHE A 86 -0.19 18.94 17.78
CA PHE A 86 0.52 18.65 16.54
C PHE A 86 1.61 19.68 16.24
N VAL A 87 1.26 20.97 16.21
CA VAL A 87 2.21 22.04 15.86
C VAL A 87 3.38 22.08 16.83
N VAL A 88 3.11 21.94 18.13
CA VAL A 88 4.12 21.94 19.18
C VAL A 88 5.05 20.75 18.99
N LEU A 89 4.50 19.54 18.91
CA LEU A 89 5.29 18.32 18.81
C LEU A 89 6.08 18.24 17.50
N ASN A 90 5.49 18.66 16.39
CA ASN A 90 6.15 18.72 15.09
C ASN A 90 7.32 19.71 15.11
N THR A 91 7.14 20.87 15.76
CA THR A 91 8.22 21.84 15.97
C THR A 91 9.31 21.25 16.85
N THR A 92 8.95 20.61 17.97
CA THR A 92 9.90 19.96 18.87
C THR A 92 10.76 18.91 18.16
N ILE A 93 10.16 18.05 17.34
CA ILE A 93 10.89 17.05 16.55
C ILE A 93 11.90 17.71 15.62
N LYS A 94 11.46 18.73 14.87
CA LYS A 94 12.32 19.43 13.91
C LYS A 94 13.45 20.21 14.58
N SER A 95 13.13 20.96 15.65
CA SER A 95 14.13 21.72 16.39
C SER A 95 15.19 20.82 17.03
N TYR A 96 14.81 19.67 17.57
CA TYR A 96 15.80 18.72 18.09
C TYR A 96 16.72 18.17 16.98
N ALA A 97 16.16 17.84 15.81
CA ALA A 97 16.96 17.39 14.67
C ALA A 97 17.91 18.50 14.14
N ASP A 98 17.45 19.74 14.11
CA ASP A 98 18.26 20.91 13.76
C ASP A 98 19.41 21.12 14.77
N GLU A 99 19.14 20.97 16.08
CA GLU A 99 20.14 21.10 17.15
C GLU A 99 21.28 20.08 17.04
N ILE A 100 20.98 18.86 16.59
CA ILE A 100 21.98 17.82 16.37
C ILE A 100 22.53 17.82 14.93
N ASN A 101 22.10 18.77 14.10
CA ASN A 101 22.49 18.94 12.69
C ASN A 101 22.27 17.68 11.83
N GLU A 102 21.11 17.04 12.00
CA GLU A 102 20.69 15.87 11.21
C GLU A 102 19.32 16.09 10.58
N MET A 103 19.10 15.45 9.43
CA MET A 103 17.84 15.60 8.71
C MET A 103 16.75 14.71 9.31
N ILE A 104 15.58 15.31 9.54
CA ILE A 104 14.35 14.58 9.85
C ILE A 104 13.21 15.03 8.93
N LEU A 105 12.43 14.08 8.45
CA LEU A 105 11.17 14.33 7.75
C LEU A 105 10.02 14.00 8.68
N THR A 106 8.94 14.78 8.57
CA THR A 106 7.72 14.56 9.34
C THR A 106 6.51 14.68 8.44
N ALA A 107 5.49 13.86 8.70
CA ALA A 107 4.19 13.93 8.04
C ALA A 107 3.07 13.69 9.05
N PRO A 108 1.91 14.37 8.89
CA PRO A 108 0.73 14.00 9.66
C PRO A 108 0.25 12.61 9.25
N GLU A 109 -0.20 11.84 10.24
CA GLU A 109 -0.94 10.61 10.01
C GLU A 109 -2.40 10.85 10.40
N THR A 110 -3.33 10.44 9.56
CA THR A 110 -4.77 10.65 9.77
C THR A 110 -5.57 9.35 9.64
N THR A 111 -6.87 9.47 9.91
CA THR A 111 -7.87 8.42 9.62
C THR A 111 -8.29 8.38 8.14
N SER A 112 -7.67 9.17 7.26
CA SER A 112 -7.98 9.17 5.83
C SER A 112 -7.79 7.79 5.19
N THR A 113 -8.50 7.57 4.07
CA THR A 113 -8.40 6.31 3.33
C THR A 113 -6.98 6.07 2.81
N TYR A 114 -6.30 7.12 2.33
CA TYR A 114 -4.94 7.02 1.84
C TYR A 114 -3.98 6.54 2.95
N ASP A 115 -4.05 7.15 4.14
CA ASP A 115 -3.19 6.73 5.25
C ASP A 115 -3.52 5.32 5.73
N ALA A 116 -4.80 4.92 5.67
CA ALA A 116 -5.20 3.55 5.94
C ALA A 116 -4.58 2.55 4.97
N ILE A 117 -4.52 2.88 3.68
CA ILE A 117 -3.83 2.10 2.64
C ILE A 117 -2.33 2.03 2.96
N CYS A 118 -1.68 3.17 3.20
CA CYS A 118 -0.25 3.23 3.52
C CYS A 118 0.11 2.40 4.75
N ARG A 119 -0.73 2.36 5.79
CA ARG A 119 -0.49 1.51 6.97
C ARG A 119 -0.49 0.01 6.63
N LYS A 120 -1.24 -0.43 5.62
CA LYS A 120 -1.26 -1.84 5.20
C LYS A 120 -0.07 -2.20 4.33
N THR A 121 0.23 -1.36 3.35
CA THR A 121 1.26 -1.59 2.33
C THR A 121 2.67 -1.32 2.84
N LEU A 122 2.86 -0.33 3.72
CA LEU A 122 4.16 -0.06 4.34
C LEU A 122 4.36 -0.84 5.65
N GLY A 123 3.36 -1.61 6.08
CA GLY A 123 3.47 -2.53 7.20
C GLY A 123 4.26 -3.78 6.83
N ALA A 124 4.70 -4.54 7.84
CA ALA A 124 5.57 -5.73 7.64
C ALA A 124 4.99 -6.80 6.70
N LYS A 125 3.67 -6.86 6.54
CA LYS A 125 3.03 -7.80 5.60
C LYS A 125 3.00 -7.28 4.16
N GLY A 126 2.99 -5.98 3.96
CA GLY A 126 2.86 -5.37 2.64
C GLY A 126 1.45 -5.43 2.03
N TYR A 127 0.42 -5.90 2.74
CA TYR A 127 -0.95 -5.98 2.22
C TYR A 127 -2.02 -6.07 3.31
N GLY A 128 -3.28 -5.83 2.93
CA GLY A 128 -4.43 -6.08 3.78
C GLY A 128 -5.75 -5.56 3.23
N LYS A 129 -6.83 -5.96 3.89
CA LYS A 129 -8.18 -5.43 3.64
C LYS A 129 -8.29 -3.98 4.14
N ILE A 130 -9.01 -3.15 3.38
CA ILE A 130 -9.55 -1.85 3.80
C ILE A 130 -11.06 -2.02 3.98
N ASP A 131 -11.60 -1.58 5.12
CA ASP A 131 -13.01 -1.76 5.44
C ASP A 131 -13.91 -0.64 4.87
N SER A 132 -13.37 0.57 4.75
CA SER A 132 -14.07 1.75 4.24
C SER A 132 -13.10 2.65 3.49
N PRO A 133 -13.15 2.71 2.14
CA PRO A 133 -13.97 1.88 1.25
C PRO A 133 -13.58 0.40 1.32
N TRP A 134 -14.53 -0.50 1.06
CA TRP A 134 -14.25 -1.94 1.06
C TRP A 134 -13.35 -2.30 -0.13
N GLY A 135 -12.11 -2.66 0.16
CA GLY A 135 -11.17 -3.11 -0.84
C GLY A 135 -9.98 -3.87 -0.27
N VAL A 136 -8.99 -4.10 -1.13
CA VAL A 136 -7.69 -4.70 -0.75
C VAL A 136 -6.56 -3.79 -1.21
N ALA A 137 -5.61 -3.55 -0.31
CA ALA A 137 -4.40 -2.80 -0.56
C ALA A 137 -3.18 -3.73 -0.49
N PHE A 138 -2.18 -3.50 -1.34
CA PHE A 138 -0.93 -4.26 -1.34
C PHE A 138 0.21 -3.47 -1.99
N THR A 139 1.45 -3.78 -1.61
CA THR A 139 2.66 -3.27 -2.24
C THR A 139 2.80 -3.85 -3.65
N SER A 140 3.18 -3.03 -4.62
CA SER A 140 3.43 -3.48 -5.99
C SER A 140 4.85 -4.02 -6.12
N GLY A 141 4.98 -5.27 -6.58
CA GLY A 141 6.23 -5.91 -7.03
C GLY A 141 7.52 -5.30 -6.45
N LEU A 142 8.31 -4.68 -7.33
CA LEU A 142 9.55 -3.99 -7.00
C LEU A 142 9.38 -2.46 -6.84
N GLY A 143 8.15 -2.00 -6.60
CA GLY A 143 7.80 -0.59 -6.43
C GLY A 143 7.09 -0.01 -7.64
N ASP A 144 7.56 1.15 -8.10
CA ASP A 144 6.93 1.93 -9.15
C ASP A 144 7.12 1.30 -10.53
N GLY A 145 6.17 1.54 -11.44
CA GLY A 145 6.22 1.00 -12.79
C GLY A 145 4.86 0.82 -13.43
N SER A 146 4.81 -0.07 -14.43
CA SER A 146 3.58 -0.43 -15.13
C SER A 146 3.45 -1.95 -15.17
N TYR A 147 2.33 -2.47 -14.68
CA TYR A 147 2.12 -3.90 -14.50
C TYR A 147 0.95 -4.39 -15.35
N ASN A 148 1.11 -5.56 -15.98
CA ASN A 148 0.08 -6.15 -16.83
C ASN A 148 -1.09 -6.68 -16.00
N VAL A 149 -2.31 -6.43 -16.49
CA VAL A 149 -3.55 -6.94 -15.91
C VAL A 149 -4.18 -7.91 -16.89
N TYR A 150 -4.34 -9.16 -16.46
CA TYR A 150 -4.90 -10.24 -17.26
C TYR A 150 -6.27 -10.65 -16.74
N GLY A 151 -7.16 -11.02 -17.66
CA GLY A 151 -8.46 -11.58 -17.38
C GLY A 151 -8.59 -12.98 -17.95
N THR A 152 -9.25 -13.88 -17.22
CA THR A 152 -9.70 -15.17 -17.77
C THR A 152 -11.16 -15.06 -18.18
N ILE A 153 -11.45 -15.15 -19.48
CA ILE A 153 -12.81 -15.14 -20.03
C ILE A 153 -13.30 -16.58 -20.17
N GLN A 154 -14.49 -16.85 -19.64
CA GLN A 154 -15.19 -18.13 -19.83
C GLN A 154 -16.64 -17.87 -20.19
N ASP A 155 -17.21 -18.72 -21.06
CA ASP A 155 -18.66 -18.74 -21.29
C ASP A 155 -19.36 -19.47 -20.13
N ILE A 156 -20.14 -18.72 -19.37
CA ILE A 156 -20.91 -19.26 -18.24
C ILE A 156 -22.31 -19.58 -18.73
N LYS A 157 -22.68 -20.86 -18.68
CA LYS A 157 -23.99 -21.36 -19.13
C LYS A 157 -25.14 -20.52 -18.57
N GLY A 158 -25.90 -19.88 -19.46
CA GLY A 158 -27.06 -19.03 -19.13
C GLY A 158 -26.72 -17.56 -18.87
N TRP A 159 -25.44 -17.20 -18.84
CA TRP A 159 -24.95 -15.84 -18.60
C TRP A 159 -24.11 -15.31 -19.77
N GLY A 160 -23.51 -16.18 -20.58
CA GLY A 160 -22.60 -15.81 -21.66
C GLY A 160 -21.16 -15.61 -21.17
N GLU A 161 -20.33 -15.00 -22.01
CA GLU A 161 -18.93 -14.71 -21.68
C GLU A 161 -18.79 -13.78 -20.47
N ARG A 162 -17.95 -14.18 -19.50
CA ARG A 162 -17.63 -13.39 -18.30
C ARG A 162 -16.16 -13.47 -17.97
N ILE A 163 -15.64 -12.38 -17.40
CA ILE A 163 -14.37 -12.41 -16.68
C ILE A 163 -14.61 -13.23 -15.41
N THR A 164 -13.86 -14.31 -15.25
CA THR A 164 -13.96 -15.24 -14.11
C THR A 164 -12.78 -15.13 -13.15
N LYS A 165 -11.67 -14.56 -13.61
CA LYS A 165 -10.45 -14.33 -12.84
C LYS A 165 -9.76 -13.08 -13.38
N VAL A 166 -9.20 -12.29 -12.47
CA VAL A 166 -8.30 -11.18 -12.78
C VAL A 166 -6.98 -11.43 -12.07
N GLU A 167 -5.88 -11.21 -12.77
CA GLU A 167 -4.52 -11.35 -12.26
C GLU A 167 -3.74 -10.09 -12.61
N ILE A 168 -2.99 -9.57 -11.65
CA ILE A 168 -2.02 -8.51 -11.88
C ILE A 168 -0.65 -9.16 -11.75
N GLU A 169 0.09 -9.19 -12.85
CA GLU A 169 1.43 -9.78 -12.90
C GLU A 169 2.45 -8.73 -12.48
N LEU A 170 2.83 -8.77 -11.20
CA LEU A 170 3.72 -7.79 -10.59
C LEU A 170 5.20 -8.08 -10.88
N ILE A 171 5.59 -9.35 -10.88
CA ILE A 171 6.94 -9.79 -11.21
C ILE A 171 6.79 -11.08 -12.03
N PRO A 172 7.15 -11.09 -13.33
CA PRO A 172 7.08 -12.29 -14.15
C PRO A 172 8.05 -13.38 -13.66
N ASP A 173 7.66 -14.65 -13.77
CA ASP A 173 8.50 -15.78 -13.34
C ASP A 173 9.86 -15.81 -14.08
N GLU A 174 9.88 -15.43 -15.36
CA GLU A 174 11.12 -15.32 -16.14
C GLU A 174 12.09 -14.29 -15.54
N PHE A 175 11.56 -13.16 -15.06
CA PHE A 175 12.36 -12.11 -14.45
C PHE A 175 12.89 -12.55 -13.08
N ILE A 176 12.09 -13.29 -12.30
CA ILE A 176 12.55 -13.91 -11.06
C ILE A 176 13.72 -14.86 -11.34
N ALA A 177 13.59 -15.73 -12.35
CA ALA A 177 14.65 -16.66 -12.72
C ALA A 177 15.94 -15.94 -13.19
N GLU A 178 15.82 -14.81 -13.89
CA GLU A 178 16.96 -13.97 -14.27
C GLU A 178 17.67 -13.37 -13.05
N LEU A 179 16.93 -12.84 -12.08
CA LEU A 179 17.49 -12.30 -10.84
C LEU A 179 18.21 -13.38 -10.02
N GLU A 180 17.61 -14.55 -9.88
CA GLU A 180 18.23 -15.69 -9.19
C GLU A 180 19.50 -16.18 -9.89
N ALA A 181 19.53 -16.16 -11.23
CA ALA A 181 20.70 -16.53 -12.02
C ALA A 181 21.83 -15.48 -11.96
N ALA A 182 21.48 -14.21 -11.77
CA ALA A 182 22.43 -13.10 -11.66
C ALA A 182 23.21 -13.11 -10.33
N GLY A 183 22.69 -13.77 -9.28
CA GLY A 183 23.41 -13.99 -8.02
C GLY A 183 23.71 -12.71 -7.23
N GLU A 184 23.05 -11.60 -7.54
CA GLU A 184 23.18 -10.36 -6.76
C GLU A 184 22.18 -10.40 -5.59
N ASP A 185 22.69 -10.58 -4.37
CA ASP A 185 21.92 -10.39 -3.15
C ASP A 185 21.51 -8.91 -3.05
N HIS A 186 20.28 -8.60 -3.47
CA HIS A 186 19.63 -7.33 -3.19
C HIS A 186 18.90 -7.43 -1.84
N ALA A 187 19.65 -7.37 -0.75
CA ALA A 187 19.14 -7.27 0.62
C ALA A 187 18.94 -5.82 1.06
#